data_AF-A0A8U0A8K7-F1
#
_entry.id   AF-A0A8U0A8K7-F1
#
_cell.length_a   1.000
_cell.length_b   1.000
_cell.length_c   1.000
_cell.angle_alpha   90.00
_cell.angle_beta   90.00
_cell.angle_gamma   90.00
#
_symmetry.space_group_name_H-M   'P 1'
#
loop_
_entity.id
_entity.type
_entity.pdbx_description
1 polymer ?
#
loop_
_entity_poly.entity_id
_entity_poly.type
_entity_poly.pdbx_seq_one_letter_code
_entity_poly.pdbx_strand_id
1 'polypeptide(L)'
;MAAIHDGIRGNLRDGLSLTVERLGTPPCLLEDGRVRQNLTPEQKSTLEAAIEHGYYEVPRQRSVTEIADDIGVSSSTFQYRLNRAEAWLARQFAADSMDVDPDVDPEDIEFIR
;
A
#
# COMPACT_ATOMS: atom_id res chain seq x y z
N MET A 1 -4.75 19.44 -24.40
CA MET A 1 -5.65 18.42 -23.83
C MET A 1 -7.15 18.78 -23.85
N ALA A 2 -7.60 19.90 -24.44
CA ALA A 2 -9.02 20.27 -24.46
C ALA A 2 -9.82 19.73 -25.68
N ALA A 3 -9.14 19.31 -26.76
CA ALA A 3 -9.79 19.00 -28.03
C ALA A 3 -10.66 17.72 -28.00
N ILE A 4 -10.27 16.71 -27.24
CA ILE A 4 -11.02 15.44 -27.15
C ILE A 4 -12.32 15.63 -26.36
N HIS A 5 -12.28 16.41 -25.29
CA HIS A 5 -13.46 16.70 -24.45
C HIS A 5 -14.55 17.45 -25.22
N ASP A 6 -14.15 18.46 -26.00
CA ASP A 6 -15.08 19.28 -26.77
C ASP A 6 -15.74 18.48 -27.92
N GLY A 7 -14.96 17.65 -28.61
CA GLY A 7 -15.45 16.78 -29.67
C GLY A 7 -16.46 15.73 -29.20
N ILE A 8 -16.28 15.16 -28.00
CA ILE A 8 -17.23 14.18 -27.45
C ILE A 8 -18.51 14.89 -27.01
N ARG A 9 -18.41 16.07 -26.39
CA ARG A 9 -19.58 16.84 -25.93
C ARG A 9 -20.47 17.28 -27.09
N GLY A 10 -19.87 17.68 -28.22
CA GLY A 10 -20.61 18.06 -29.43
C GLY A 10 -21.34 16.91 -30.15
N ASN A 11 -21.05 15.65 -29.78
CA ASN A 11 -21.66 14.45 -30.40
C ASN A 11 -22.64 13.71 -29.47
N LEU A 12 -22.97 14.28 -28.31
CA LEU A 12 -23.98 13.71 -27.43
C LEU A 12 -25.37 13.90 -28.03
N ARG A 13 -26.16 12.82 -28.05
CA ARG A 13 -27.58 12.88 -28.43
C ARG A 13 -28.40 13.57 -27.35
N ASP A 14 -29.53 14.13 -27.73
CA ASP A 14 -30.47 14.75 -26.79
C ASP A 14 -30.85 13.77 -25.67
N GLY A 15 -30.69 14.23 -24.42
CA GLY A 15 -30.97 13.44 -23.21
C GLY A 15 -29.75 12.78 -22.55
N LEU A 16 -28.53 12.95 -23.07
CA LEU A 16 -27.32 12.39 -22.47
C LEU A 16 -26.40 13.47 -21.89
N SER A 17 -26.00 13.30 -20.63
CA SER A 17 -24.99 14.11 -19.96
C SER A 17 -23.71 13.31 -19.73
N LEU A 18 -22.56 13.87 -20.12
CA LEU A 18 -21.24 13.30 -19.83
C LEU A 18 -20.56 14.10 -18.71
N THR A 19 -20.36 13.45 -17.57
CA THR A 19 -19.50 13.94 -16.49
C THR A 19 -18.13 13.29 -16.65
N VAL A 20 -17.11 14.10 -16.93
CA VAL A 20 -15.72 13.64 -16.95
C VAL A 20 -15.10 13.99 -15.61
N GLU A 21 -14.98 12.99 -14.75
CA GLU A 21 -14.21 13.11 -13.53
C GLU A 21 -12.76 12.77 -13.83
N ARG A 22 -11.83 13.53 -13.26
CA ARG A 22 -10.41 13.20 -13.35
C ARG A 22 -10.20 11.92 -12.55
N LEU A 23 -10.08 10.80 -13.25
CA LEU A 23 -9.47 9.62 -12.65
C LEU A 23 -8.04 10.04 -12.26
N GLY A 24 -7.73 9.95 -10.97
CA GLY A 24 -6.34 10.01 -10.52
C GLY A 24 -5.53 8.94 -11.24
N THR A 25 -4.20 9.07 -11.21
CA THR A 25 -3.34 7.95 -11.58
C THR A 25 -3.80 6.77 -10.73
N PRO A 26 -4.31 5.66 -11.30
CA PRO A 26 -4.54 4.47 -10.50
C PRO A 26 -3.22 4.18 -9.80
N PRO A 27 -3.20 3.91 -8.49
CA PRO A 27 -1.95 3.59 -7.81
C PRO A 27 -1.40 2.32 -8.46
N CYS A 28 -0.55 2.51 -9.46
CA CYS A 28 0.32 1.48 -9.98
C CYS A 28 1.31 1.27 -8.85
N LEU A 29 0.93 0.43 -7.90
CA LEU A 29 1.60 0.10 -6.63
C LEU A 29 3.10 -0.23 -6.80
N LEU A 30 3.56 -0.41 -8.03
CA LEU A 30 4.92 -0.79 -8.42
C LEU A 30 5.68 0.30 -9.21
N GLU A 31 4.98 1.31 -9.76
CA GLU A 31 5.60 2.39 -10.53
C GLU A 31 5.63 3.74 -9.81
N ASP A 32 4.98 3.86 -8.64
CA ASP A 32 5.22 5.01 -7.78
C ASP A 32 6.65 4.95 -7.20
N GLY A 33 7.48 5.94 -7.54
CA GLY A 33 8.81 6.13 -6.98
C GLY A 33 8.82 6.20 -5.44
N ARG A 34 7.68 6.53 -4.80
CA ARG A 34 7.49 6.46 -3.35
C ARG A 34 7.54 5.04 -2.80
N VAL A 35 7.08 4.04 -3.55
CA VAL A 35 7.18 2.61 -3.16
C VAL A 35 8.62 2.16 -3.15
N ARG A 36 9.39 2.57 -4.16
CA ARG A 36 10.83 2.24 -4.26
C ARG A 36 11.71 3.04 -3.29
N GLN A 37 11.25 4.20 -2.82
CA GLN A 37 12.03 5.07 -1.93
C GLN A 37 11.75 4.83 -0.43
N ASN A 38 10.66 4.17 -0.06
CA ASN A 38 10.23 4.13 1.34
C ASN A 38 10.45 2.79 2.07
N LEU A 39 10.53 1.65 1.36
CA LEU A 39 10.93 0.38 1.98
C LEU A 39 12.43 0.16 1.79
N THR A 40 13.15 -0.08 2.88
CA THR A 40 14.54 -0.54 2.77
C THR A 40 14.58 -1.94 2.16
N PRO A 41 15.69 -2.34 1.50
CA PRO A 41 15.83 -3.70 0.96
C PRO A 41 15.54 -4.79 1.99
N GLU A 42 15.91 -4.57 3.26
CA GLU A 42 15.68 -5.51 4.35
C GLU A 42 14.21 -5.60 4.75
N GLN A 43 13.47 -4.49 4.73
CA GLN A 43 12.03 -4.46 5.01
C GLN A 43 11.26 -5.19 3.91
N LYS A 44 11.63 -4.93 2.65
CA LYS A 44 11.05 -5.62 1.50
C LYS A 44 11.31 -7.12 1.57
N SER A 45 12.55 -7.53 1.81
CA SER A 45 12.91 -8.95 1.95
C SER A 45 12.21 -9.62 3.14
N THR A 46 12.01 -8.90 4.25
CA THR A 46 11.25 -9.41 5.41
C THR A 46 9.78 -9.65 5.06
N LEU A 47 9.16 -8.72 4.34
CA LEU A 47 7.77 -8.84 3.88
C LEU A 47 7.62 -9.99 2.87
N GLU A 48 8.54 -10.11 1.92
CA GLU A 48 8.59 -11.23 0.96
C GLU A 48 8.68 -12.57 1.70
N ALA A 49 9.60 -12.71 2.67
CA ALA A 49 9.71 -13.92 3.48
C ALA A 49 8.42 -14.22 4.26
N ALA A 50 7.75 -13.20 4.83
CA ALA A 50 6.47 -13.40 5.52
C ALA A 50 5.40 -13.96 4.57
N ILE A 51 5.30 -13.45 3.35
CA ILE A 51 4.36 -13.92 2.32
C ILE A 51 4.70 -15.35 1.91
N GLU A 52 5.96 -15.62 1.53
CA GLU A 52 6.41 -16.93 1.05
C GLU A 52 6.24 -18.04 2.09
N HIS A 53 6.40 -17.71 3.37
CA HIS A 53 6.24 -18.66 4.47
C HIS A 53 4.81 -18.74 5.02
N GLY A 54 3.84 -18.10 4.37
CA GLY A 54 2.42 -18.20 4.71
C GLY A 54 2.05 -17.54 6.05
N TYR A 55 2.75 -16.46 6.43
CA TYR A 55 2.45 -15.69 7.65
C TYR A 55 1.06 -15.06 7.63
N TYR A 56 0.58 -14.65 6.44
CA TYR A 56 -0.71 -14.00 6.23
C TYR A 56 -1.85 -14.98 5.86
N GLU A 57 -1.56 -16.28 5.81
CA GLU A 57 -2.55 -17.30 5.47
C GLU A 57 -3.52 -17.58 6.62
N VAL A 58 -4.68 -18.16 6.27
CA VAL A 58 -5.69 -18.57 7.24
C VAL A 58 -6.03 -20.06 7.04
N PRO A 59 -5.60 -20.95 7.95
CA PRO A 59 -4.80 -20.71 9.15
C PRO A 59 -3.35 -20.31 8.83
N ARG A 60 -2.72 -19.55 9.73
CA ARG A 60 -1.31 -19.14 9.61
C ARG A 60 -0.41 -20.37 9.53
N GLN A 61 0.45 -20.42 8.51
CA GLN A 61 1.32 -21.58 8.28
C GLN A 61 2.60 -21.52 9.12
N ARG A 62 3.19 -20.33 9.27
CA ARG A 62 4.40 -20.11 10.09
C ARG A 62 4.32 -18.80 10.87
N SER A 63 4.88 -18.81 12.07
CA SER A 63 4.99 -17.66 12.97
C SER A 63 6.20 -16.78 12.65
N VAL A 64 6.19 -15.55 13.16
CA VAL A 64 7.34 -14.63 13.03
C VAL A 64 8.63 -15.24 13.54
N THR A 65 8.59 -15.95 14.67
CA THR A 65 9.78 -16.59 15.25
C THR A 65 10.34 -17.64 14.31
N GLU A 66 9.49 -18.52 13.78
CA GLU A 66 9.92 -19.59 12.86
C GLU A 66 10.50 -19.06 11.55
N ILE A 67 9.99 -17.93 11.05
CA ILE A 67 10.52 -17.32 9.81
C ILE A 67 11.81 -16.56 10.09
N ALA A 68 11.90 -15.87 11.23
CA ALA A 68 13.11 -15.16 11.65
C ALA A 68 14.30 -16.11 11.82
N ASP A 69 14.06 -17.27 12.44
CA ASP A 69 15.06 -18.32 12.63
C ASP A 69 15.56 -18.87 11.29
N ASP A 70 14.66 -19.10 10.33
CA ASP A 70 14.99 -19.58 8.98
C ASP A 70 15.91 -18.63 8.21
N ILE A 71 15.68 -17.32 8.32
CA ILE A 71 16.47 -16.31 7.58
C ILE A 71 17.65 -15.75 8.37
N GLY A 72 17.92 -16.28 9.57
CA GLY A 72 19.08 -15.95 10.39
C GLY A 72 19.05 -14.56 11.03
N VAL A 73 17.86 -14.04 11.38
CA VAL A 73 17.70 -12.77 12.10
C VAL A 73 16.98 -12.97 13.43
N SER A 74 17.17 -12.07 14.39
CA SER A 74 16.39 -12.14 15.64
C SER A 74 14.90 -11.89 15.38
N SER A 75 14.01 -12.54 16.13
CA SER A 75 12.56 -12.34 15.99
C SER A 75 12.15 -10.88 16.21
N SER A 76 12.84 -10.14 17.08
CA SER A 76 12.58 -8.71 17.30
C SER A 76 12.99 -7.85 16.09
N THR A 77 14.10 -8.19 15.43
CA THR A 77 14.52 -7.53 14.17
C THR A 77 13.53 -7.83 13.04
N PHE A 78 13.10 -9.09 12.92
CA PHE A 78 12.09 -9.47 11.93
C PHE A 78 10.78 -8.71 12.15
N GLN A 79 10.25 -8.75 13.39
CA GLN A 79 9.01 -8.04 13.73
C GLN A 79 9.12 -6.54 13.49
N TYR A 80 10.25 -5.92 13.85
CA TYR A 80 10.48 -4.49 13.59
C TYR A 80 10.41 -4.17 12.09
N ARG A 81 11.12 -4.94 11.26
CA ARG A 81 11.14 -4.74 9.80
C ARG A 81 9.76 -4.98 9.19
N LEU A 82 9.06 -6.02 9.65
CA LEU A 82 7.72 -6.34 9.20
C LEU A 82 6.72 -5.22 9.54
N ASN A 83 6.72 -4.76 10.80
CA ASN A 83 5.85 -3.65 11.24
C ASN A 83 6.11 -2.37 10.42
N ARG A 84 7.37 -2.06 10.11
CA ARG A 84 7.71 -0.91 9.26
C ARG A 84 7.18 -1.08 7.84
N ALA A 85 7.27 -2.28 7.28
CA ALA A 85 6.71 -2.59 5.97
C ALA A 85 5.18 -2.49 5.95
N GLU A 86 4.52 -3.07 6.96
CA GLU A 86 3.07 -3.04 7.13
C GLU A 86 2.53 -1.63 7.36
N ALA A 87 3.18 -0.84 8.21
CA ALA A 87 2.79 0.56 8.45
C ALA A 87 2.88 1.39 7.17
N TRP A 88 3.93 1.16 6.38
CA TRP A 88 4.06 1.81 5.09
C TRP A 88 2.93 1.41 4.12
N LEU A 89 2.62 0.10 4.01
CA LEU A 89 1.52 -0.40 3.20
C LEU A 89 0.17 0.19 3.62
N ALA A 90 -0.09 0.24 4.94
CA ALA A 90 -1.32 0.80 5.49
C ALA A 90 -1.48 2.29 5.14
N ARG A 91 -0.41 3.09 5.26
CA ARG A 91 -0.43 4.51 4.88
C ARG A 91 -0.68 4.71 3.40
N GLN A 92 -0.05 3.92 2.54
CA GLN A 92 -0.29 4.00 1.10
C GLN A 92 -1.74 3.66 0.77
N PHE A 93 -2.25 2.55 1.30
CA PHE A 93 -3.63 2.16 1.12
C PHE A 93 -4.60 3.26 1.60
N ALA A 94 -4.35 3.84 2.78
CA ALA A 94 -5.19 4.89 3.34
C ALA A 94 -5.20 6.17 2.50
N ALA A 95 -4.03 6.58 1.99
CA ALA A 95 -3.91 7.73 1.08
C ALA A 95 -4.63 7.48 -0.25
N ASP A 96 -4.57 6.26 -0.77
CA ASP A 96 -5.12 5.92 -2.08
C ASP A 96 -6.63 5.66 -2.07
N SER A 97 -7.16 5.12 -0.96
CA SER A 97 -8.51 4.53 -0.94
C SER A 97 -9.44 5.08 0.13
N MET A 98 -8.94 5.78 1.15
CA MET A 98 -9.74 6.21 2.31
C MET A 98 -9.74 7.74 2.53
N ASP A 99 -9.06 8.52 1.68
CA ASP A 99 -8.88 9.98 1.84
C ASP A 99 -8.37 10.36 3.25
N VAL A 100 -7.62 9.44 3.86
CA VAL A 100 -7.00 9.62 5.17
C VAL A 100 -5.65 10.28 4.96
N ASP A 101 -5.36 11.34 5.73
CA ASP A 101 -4.05 12.00 5.71
C ASP A 101 -2.96 11.03 6.19
N PRO A 102 -2.02 10.60 5.32
CA PRO A 102 -0.99 9.62 5.68
C PRO A 102 0.13 10.18 6.57
N ASP A 103 0.17 11.51 6.79
CA ASP A 103 1.17 12.18 7.64
C ASP A 103 0.80 12.19 9.14
N VAL A 104 -0.27 11.49 9.53
CA VAL A 104 -0.55 11.22 10.96
C VAL A 104 0.55 10.30 11.52
N ASP A 105 1.33 10.82 12.46
CA ASP A 105 2.38 10.04 13.13
C ASP A 105 1.72 8.94 13.98
N PRO A 106 2.08 7.66 13.80
CA PRO A 106 1.58 6.56 14.62
C PRO A 106 1.94 6.70 16.10
N GLU A 107 2.92 7.55 16.48
CA GLU A 107 3.16 7.90 17.89
C GLU A 107 2.04 8.77 18.49
N ASP A 108 1.29 9.50 17.67
CA ASP A 108 0.13 10.30 18.09
C ASP A 108 -1.16 9.47 18.21
N ILE A 109 -1.14 8.20 17.76
CA ILE A 109 -2.24 7.27 17.92
C ILE A 109 -2.11 6.59 19.28
N GLU A 110 -2.85 7.09 20.28
CA GLU A 110 -3.04 6.39 21.56
C GLU A 110 -3.74 5.04 21.30
N PHE A 111 -2.95 3.98 21.13
CA PHE A 111 -3.46 2.62 21.18
C PHE A 111 -3.95 2.35 22.61
N ILE A 112 -5.28 2.33 22.77
CA ILE A 112 -5.95 1.90 24.00
C ILE A 112 -5.41 0.51 24.35
N ARG A 113 -4.68 0.44 25.46
CA ARG A 113 -4.19 -0.81 26.07
C ARG A 113 -5.29 -1.51 26.84
#